data_AF-A0A9P6PEL9-F1
#
_entry.id   AF-A0A9P6PEL9-F1
#
_cell.length_a   1.000
_cell.length_b   1.000
_cell.length_c   1.000
_cell.angle_alpha   90.00
_cell.angle_beta   90.00
_cell.angle_gamma   90.00
#
_symmetry.space_group_name_H-M   'P 1'
#
loop_
_entity.id
_entity.type
_entity.pdbx_description
1 polymer ?
#
loop_
_entity_poly.entity_id
_entity_poly.type
_entity_poly.pdbx_seq_one_letter_code
_entity_poly.pdbx_strand_id
1 'polypeptide(L)'
;MFTGIVAAIGRIESVSPLGTSADDGVHLSIAAGTLDLSDVGLGDSIAVQGACMTVVTKTATRFEVDVSRETLNCTTGLAQPGEVNLEKALRAHQPLGGHLVSGHVDGLGRVSRFEPAGESCELRVIVPHLLAKYLAYKGSVTVNGVSLTVNAVLDRDDECEFSINVIPHTIKMTTLRHLRTGDAVNLEVDMIARGFPFSPPLSTMTLASTQEIIAELKAGRMVILVDEEYRENEGDLVLAADFVTPEAINFMARYGRGLICLTLTQERCRTLNLPLMTHRNGTQYGTAFTLSIEAAEGVTTGICAADRARTIQAAVAREARAEDIVQPGHVFPIMAQPGGVLVRAGHTEAGCDLMALAGLMPAAVICEVIKDDGTMARLPDLVQFAAQHGLKVGTIAELIQYRSRTESIIERVAQRTMHTAHGPFNAVLFHDKPSGAPHLALVRGEPSPDVETLVRVHEPLSILDLIETAVSTHSWTLDAALREIARREPGVIVLLNVHESGERLLDVFDAFERRDKAAEFKRRPVDFKTYGVGAQILHELHVGKMRVLSNPRRMGSMSGYGLEVIDFEPMPAAAHAFAGGGSRSRK
;
A
#
# COMPACT_ATOMS: atom_id res chain seq x y z
N MET A 1 22.81 20.51 -10.07
CA MET A 1 21.37 20.50 -9.76
C MET A 1 20.73 21.68 -10.45
N PHE A 2 19.66 21.41 -11.17
CA PHE A 2 18.89 22.37 -11.96
C PHE A 2 17.41 22.13 -11.70
N THR A 3 16.57 22.99 -12.28
CA THR A 3 15.12 22.96 -12.08
C THR A 3 14.32 22.77 -13.37
N GLY A 4 14.98 22.89 -14.52
CA GLY A 4 14.36 22.96 -15.84
C GLY A 4 13.68 24.31 -16.12
N ILE A 5 13.86 25.32 -15.27
CA ILE A 5 13.36 26.66 -15.54
C ILE A 5 14.39 27.40 -16.37
N VAL A 6 14.10 27.53 -17.67
CA VAL A 6 14.96 28.22 -18.63
C VAL A 6 15.10 29.70 -18.25
N ALA A 7 16.33 30.12 -18.00
CA ALA A 7 16.65 31.50 -17.65
C ALA A 7 16.88 32.38 -18.89
N ALA A 8 17.37 31.80 -19.98
CA ALA A 8 17.53 32.50 -21.26
C ALA A 8 17.60 31.52 -22.44
N ILE A 9 17.38 32.06 -23.64
CA ILE A 9 17.74 31.39 -24.89
C ILE A 9 19.11 31.90 -25.32
N GLY A 10 20.08 31.00 -25.36
CA GLY A 10 21.41 31.25 -25.93
C GLY A 10 21.51 30.77 -27.36
N ARG A 11 22.71 30.91 -27.94
CA ARG A 11 23.03 30.40 -29.27
C ARG A 11 24.42 29.82 -29.31
N ILE A 12 24.55 28.56 -29.73
CA ILE A 12 25.84 27.98 -30.13
C ILE A 12 26.27 28.71 -31.41
N GLU A 13 27.39 29.42 -31.34
CA GLU A 13 27.93 30.18 -32.47
C GLU A 13 28.96 29.36 -33.25
N SER A 14 29.76 28.55 -32.56
CA SER A 14 30.74 27.66 -33.18
C SER A 14 30.88 26.35 -32.44
N VAL A 15 31.14 25.30 -33.21
CA VAL A 15 31.47 23.94 -32.74
C VAL A 15 32.81 23.56 -33.35
N SER A 16 33.82 23.32 -32.52
CA SER A 16 35.16 22.92 -32.98
C SER A 16 35.59 21.62 -32.30
N PRO A 17 36.14 20.62 -33.02
CA PRO A 17 36.65 19.40 -32.40
C PRO A 17 37.76 19.69 -31.37
N LEU A 18 37.77 18.95 -30.25
CA LEU A 18 38.84 19.03 -29.25
C LEU A 18 40.12 18.30 -29.69
N GLY A 19 40.01 17.40 -30.66
CA GLY A 19 41.12 16.67 -31.24
C GLY A 19 40.86 16.26 -32.69
N THR A 20 41.65 15.31 -33.19
CA THR A 20 41.64 14.88 -34.60
C THR A 20 40.92 13.55 -34.83
N SER A 21 40.52 12.84 -33.77
CA SER A 21 39.76 11.59 -33.84
C SER A 21 38.26 11.85 -33.96
N ALA A 22 37.54 10.94 -34.62
CA ALA A 22 36.09 10.95 -34.67
C ALA A 22 35.44 10.75 -33.29
N ASP A 23 36.20 10.20 -32.33
CA ASP A 23 35.76 9.95 -30.96
C ASP A 23 36.07 11.10 -30.00
N ASP A 24 36.68 12.19 -30.47
CA ASP A 24 37.00 13.34 -29.62
C ASP A 24 35.75 14.18 -29.34
N GLY A 25 35.72 14.88 -28.20
CA GLY A 25 34.66 15.83 -27.88
C GLY A 25 34.68 17.07 -28.76
N VAL A 26 33.80 18.03 -28.46
CA VAL A 26 33.77 19.34 -29.12
C VAL A 26 33.86 20.46 -28.10
N HIS A 27 34.50 21.54 -28.52
CA HIS A 27 34.46 22.83 -27.86
C HIS A 27 33.32 23.65 -28.45
N LEU A 28 32.43 24.16 -27.59
CA LEU A 28 31.30 24.99 -27.96
C LEU A 28 31.52 26.43 -27.50
N SER A 29 31.32 27.39 -28.41
CA SER A 29 31.24 28.81 -28.07
C SER A 29 29.79 29.24 -28.10
N ILE A 30 29.26 29.71 -26.96
CA ILE A 30 27.83 29.95 -26.76
C ILE A 30 27.58 31.41 -26.37
N ALA A 31 26.84 32.14 -27.19
CA ALA A 31 26.28 33.43 -26.83
C ALA A 31 25.18 33.23 -25.77
N ALA A 32 25.31 33.90 -24.64
CA ALA A 32 24.46 33.69 -23.46
C ALA A 32 23.07 34.36 -23.56
N GLY A 33 22.85 35.18 -24.59
CA GLY A 33 21.60 35.91 -24.77
C GLY A 33 21.34 36.86 -23.60
N THR A 34 20.19 36.70 -22.93
CA THR A 34 19.80 37.49 -21.75
C THR A 34 20.29 36.90 -20.42
N LEU A 35 21.05 35.80 -20.45
CA LEU A 35 21.55 35.17 -19.23
C LEU A 35 22.63 36.04 -18.60
N ASP A 36 22.42 36.47 -17.36
CA ASP A 36 23.46 37.16 -16.59
C ASP A 36 24.55 36.17 -16.15
N LEU A 37 25.77 36.43 -16.62
CA LEU A 37 26.98 35.67 -16.34
C LEU A 37 27.84 36.31 -15.23
N SER A 38 27.41 37.41 -14.61
CA SER A 38 28.20 38.13 -13.60
C SER A 38 28.53 37.27 -12.37
N ASP A 39 27.64 36.34 -12.03
CA ASP A 39 27.70 35.45 -10.87
C ASP A 39 28.13 34.01 -11.22
N VAL A 40 28.57 33.77 -12.46
CA VAL A 40 29.08 32.47 -12.95
C VAL A 40 30.60 32.47 -12.93
N GLY A 41 31.22 31.55 -12.20
CA GLY A 41 32.68 31.32 -12.20
C GLY A 41 33.17 30.42 -13.34
N LEU A 42 34.48 30.39 -13.55
CA LEU A 42 35.09 29.31 -14.34
C LEU A 42 35.02 28.02 -13.52
N GLY A 43 34.65 26.91 -14.16
CA GLY A 43 34.37 25.64 -13.48
C GLY A 43 32.93 25.49 -12.98
N ASP A 44 32.13 26.56 -13.01
CA ASP A 44 30.70 26.45 -12.69
C ASP A 44 29.93 25.76 -13.80
N SER A 45 28.76 25.23 -13.45
CA SER A 45 27.89 24.51 -14.37
C SER A 45 26.73 25.36 -14.91
N ILE A 46 26.53 25.31 -16.22
CA ILE A 46 25.34 25.80 -16.92
C ILE A 46 24.70 24.63 -17.64
N ALA A 47 23.39 24.41 -17.47
CA ALA A 47 22.65 23.46 -18.27
C ALA A 47 22.37 24.06 -19.65
N VAL A 48 22.81 23.36 -20.70
CA VAL A 48 22.62 23.71 -22.11
C VAL A 48 21.74 22.64 -22.75
N GLN A 49 20.51 22.98 -23.12
CA GLN A 49 19.49 22.03 -23.59
C GLN A 49 19.24 20.84 -22.63
N GLY A 50 19.36 21.08 -21.32
CA GLY A 50 19.19 20.07 -20.28
C GLY A 50 20.48 19.34 -19.89
N ALA A 51 21.57 19.51 -20.65
CA ALA A 51 22.85 18.88 -20.34
C ALA A 51 23.77 19.83 -19.55
N CYS A 52 24.25 19.38 -18.40
CA CYS A 52 25.16 20.11 -17.51
C CYS A 52 26.53 20.27 -18.16
N MET A 53 26.97 21.51 -18.36
CA MET A 53 28.25 21.84 -18.97
C MET A 53 29.09 22.71 -18.05
N THR A 54 30.38 22.41 -17.98
CA THR A 54 31.34 23.19 -17.20
C THR A 54 31.87 24.36 -18.03
N VAL A 55 31.75 25.57 -17.50
CA VAL A 55 32.24 26.78 -18.14
C VAL A 55 33.78 26.81 -18.08
N VAL A 56 34.44 26.76 -19.24
CA VAL A 56 35.91 26.77 -19.34
C VAL A 56 36.46 28.17 -19.59
N THR A 57 35.73 29.02 -20.31
CA THR A 57 36.02 30.45 -20.49
C THR A 57 34.71 31.24 -20.53
N LYS A 58 34.77 32.55 -20.24
CA LYS A 58 33.61 33.44 -20.41
C LYS A 58 33.99 34.90 -20.64
N THR A 59 33.07 35.63 -21.24
CA THR A 59 33.00 37.09 -21.27
C THR A 59 31.70 37.55 -20.60
N ALA A 60 31.34 38.83 -20.73
CA ALA A 60 30.06 39.33 -20.21
C ALA A 60 28.84 38.76 -20.96
N THR A 61 28.99 38.30 -22.22
CA THR A 61 27.88 37.92 -23.09
C THR A 61 28.04 36.53 -23.72
N ARG A 62 29.15 35.84 -23.47
CA ARG A 62 29.49 34.55 -24.06
C ARG A 62 30.17 33.67 -23.02
N PHE A 63 30.00 32.37 -23.15
CA PHE A 63 30.79 31.38 -22.42
C PHE A 63 31.16 30.23 -23.35
N GLU A 64 32.21 29.50 -22.98
CA GLU A 64 32.68 28.34 -23.72
C GLU A 64 32.67 27.11 -22.83
N VAL A 65 32.42 25.95 -23.44
CA VAL A 65 32.35 24.67 -22.75
C VAL A 65 32.98 23.57 -23.60
N ASP A 66 33.59 22.59 -22.93
CA ASP A 66 34.08 21.37 -23.56
C ASP A 66 33.04 20.26 -23.34
N VAL A 67 32.60 19.64 -24.43
CA VAL A 67 31.59 18.58 -24.42
C VAL A 67 32.23 17.28 -24.84
N SER A 68 32.12 16.26 -23.99
CA SER A 68 32.66 14.93 -24.28
C SER A 68 31.89 14.26 -25.42
N ARG A 69 32.53 13.29 -26.08
CA ARG A 69 31.88 12.46 -27.10
C ARG A 69 30.68 11.68 -26.56
N GLU A 70 30.80 11.17 -25.34
CA GLU A 70 29.69 10.48 -24.65
C GLU A 70 28.46 11.39 -24.53
N THR A 71 28.65 12.63 -24.06
CA THR A 71 27.56 13.59 -23.95
C THR A 71 26.94 13.90 -25.31
N LEU A 72 27.73 14.03 -26.38
CA LEU A 72 27.21 14.23 -27.73
C LEU A 72 26.41 13.02 -28.25
N ASN A 73 26.80 11.80 -27.89
CA ASN A 73 26.11 10.58 -28.33
C ASN A 73 24.77 10.39 -27.61
N CYS A 74 24.66 10.90 -26.37
CA CYS A 74 23.46 10.77 -25.55
C CYS A 74 22.52 11.99 -25.63
N THR A 75 22.91 13.05 -26.32
CA THR A 75 22.13 14.30 -26.42
C THR A 75 21.87 14.71 -27.87
N THR A 76 20.88 15.58 -28.07
CA THR A 76 20.59 16.22 -29.35
C THR A 76 20.69 17.75 -29.24
N GLY A 77 20.93 18.41 -30.37
CA GLY A 77 20.97 19.88 -30.47
C GLY A 77 22.28 20.55 -30.05
N LEU A 78 23.32 19.79 -29.71
CA LEU A 78 24.64 20.33 -29.31
C LEU A 78 25.73 20.21 -30.38
N ALA A 79 25.52 19.38 -31.41
CA ALA A 79 26.52 19.10 -32.42
C ALA A 79 26.64 20.19 -33.53
N GLN A 80 25.75 21.18 -33.55
CA GLN A 80 25.68 22.20 -34.60
C GLN A 80 25.33 23.58 -34.01
N PRO A 81 25.71 24.68 -34.69
CA PRO A 81 25.25 26.02 -34.32
C PRO A 81 23.72 26.14 -34.32
N GLY A 82 23.16 26.73 -33.28
CA GLY A 82 21.70 26.78 -33.08
C GLY A 82 21.31 27.40 -31.75
N GLU A 83 20.01 27.68 -31.58
CA GLU A 83 19.49 28.17 -30.31
C GLU A 83 19.44 27.07 -29.25
N VAL A 84 19.73 27.43 -28.01
CA VAL A 84 19.77 26.51 -26.87
C VAL A 84 19.09 27.09 -25.64
N ASN A 85 18.37 26.27 -24.89
CA ASN A 85 17.86 26.65 -23.57
C ASN A 85 19.01 26.67 -22.57
N LEU A 86 19.12 27.75 -21.79
CA LEU A 86 20.16 27.93 -20.78
C LEU A 86 19.57 28.07 -19.37
N GLU A 87 20.15 27.35 -18.41
CA GLU A 87 19.82 27.46 -16.98
C GLU A 87 21.12 27.41 -16.14
N LYS A 88 21.23 28.29 -15.13
CA LYS A 88 22.34 28.25 -14.16
C LYS A 88 22.09 27.20 -13.08
N ALA A 89 23.15 26.64 -12.51
CA ALA A 89 23.02 25.73 -11.39
C ALA A 89 22.23 26.37 -10.22
N LEU A 90 21.29 25.60 -9.65
CA LEU A 90 20.44 26.02 -8.54
C LEU A 90 21.28 26.24 -7.28
N ARG A 91 21.14 27.41 -6.65
CA ARG A 91 21.71 27.68 -5.32
C ARG A 91 20.73 27.25 -4.23
N ALA A 92 21.24 26.75 -3.10
CA ALA A 92 20.42 26.22 -2.00
C ALA A 92 19.38 27.20 -1.40
N HIS A 93 19.56 28.52 -1.57
CA HIS A 93 18.67 29.55 -1.04
C HIS A 93 17.68 30.12 -2.08
N GLN A 94 17.69 29.59 -3.32
CA GLN A 94 16.80 30.07 -4.38
C GLN A 94 15.45 29.33 -4.33
N PRO A 95 14.35 30.01 -4.72
CA PRO A 95 13.07 29.35 -4.90
C PRO A 95 13.14 28.22 -5.92
N LEU A 96 12.54 27.06 -5.60
CA LEU A 96 12.39 25.94 -6.52
C LEU A 96 11.20 26.20 -7.46
N GLY A 97 11.46 26.77 -8.63
CA GLY A 97 10.41 27.15 -9.59
C GLY A 97 9.94 26.02 -10.52
N GLY A 98 10.75 24.97 -10.68
CA GLY A 98 10.45 23.77 -11.46
C GLY A 98 10.51 22.52 -10.59
N HIS A 99 11.24 21.50 -11.04
CA HIS A 99 11.44 20.25 -10.29
C HIS A 99 12.91 19.85 -10.29
N LEU A 100 13.34 18.99 -9.37
CA LEU A 100 14.76 18.71 -9.20
C LEU A 100 15.28 17.79 -10.31
N VAL A 101 16.26 18.31 -11.05
CA VAL A 101 16.98 17.57 -12.08
C VAL A 101 18.49 17.74 -11.92
N SER A 102 19.24 16.78 -12.43
CA SER A 102 20.70 16.72 -12.30
C SER A 102 21.43 17.53 -13.37
N GLY A 103 20.79 17.75 -14.52
CA GLY A 103 21.41 18.21 -15.76
C GLY A 103 22.05 17.05 -16.54
N HIS A 104 21.53 15.84 -16.40
CA HIS A 104 21.96 14.67 -17.15
C HIS A 104 20.79 14.16 -17.99
N VAL A 105 20.95 14.20 -19.31
CA VAL A 105 19.93 13.72 -20.24
C VAL A 105 19.84 12.20 -20.10
N ASP A 106 18.69 11.71 -19.63
CA ASP A 106 18.46 10.29 -19.36
C ASP A 106 18.19 9.48 -20.63
N GLY A 107 17.80 10.17 -21.68
CA GLY A 107 17.64 9.58 -23.00
C GLY A 107 16.97 10.52 -23.99
N LEU A 108 16.86 10.04 -25.23
CA LEU A 108 16.29 10.79 -26.33
C LEU A 108 14.84 10.36 -26.55
N GLY A 109 13.93 11.34 -26.55
CA GLY A 109 12.56 11.17 -27.01
C GLY A 109 12.41 11.55 -28.49
N ARG A 110 11.31 11.14 -29.10
CA ARG A 110 10.92 11.54 -30.46
C ARG A 110 9.57 12.23 -30.45
N VAL A 111 9.48 13.45 -30.97
CA VAL A 111 8.22 14.19 -31.08
C VAL A 111 7.29 13.45 -32.04
N SER A 112 6.16 12.96 -31.57
CA SER A 112 5.13 12.34 -32.42
C SER A 112 4.11 13.37 -32.90
N ARG A 113 3.84 14.40 -32.09
CA ARG A 113 2.88 15.47 -32.42
C ARG A 113 3.24 16.76 -31.71
N PHE A 114 3.11 17.88 -32.41
CA PHE A 114 3.18 19.21 -31.81
C PHE A 114 2.23 20.16 -32.54
N GLU A 115 1.04 20.38 -31.96
CA GLU A 115 -0.06 21.08 -32.63
C GLU A 115 -0.84 21.99 -31.66
N PRO A 116 -1.51 23.05 -32.17
CA PRO A 116 -2.38 23.89 -31.34
C PRO A 116 -3.52 23.09 -30.70
N ALA A 117 -3.74 23.31 -29.40
CA ALA A 117 -4.81 22.73 -28.60
C ALA A 117 -5.40 23.80 -27.67
N GLY A 118 -6.48 24.44 -28.13
CA GLY A 118 -7.09 25.58 -27.43
C GLY A 118 -6.13 26.77 -27.36
N GLU A 119 -5.89 27.28 -26.15
CA GLU A 119 -4.94 28.38 -25.89
C GLU A 119 -3.49 27.92 -25.72
N SER A 120 -3.21 26.62 -25.83
CA SER A 120 -1.89 26.01 -25.66
C SER A 120 -1.48 25.19 -26.89
N CYS A 121 -0.26 24.65 -26.92
CA CYS A 121 0.12 23.61 -27.88
C CYS A 121 0.26 22.27 -27.17
N GLU A 122 -0.34 21.22 -27.74
CA GLU A 122 -0.15 19.86 -27.28
C GLU A 122 1.13 19.29 -27.90
N LEU A 123 2.10 18.97 -27.05
CA LEU A 123 3.32 18.25 -27.40
C LEU A 123 3.17 16.79 -26.97
N ARG A 124 3.40 15.86 -27.90
CA ARG A 124 3.48 14.43 -27.64
C ARG A 124 4.86 13.91 -28.00
N VAL A 125 5.41 13.10 -27.12
CA VAL A 125 6.77 12.56 -27.25
C VAL A 125 6.74 11.07 -26.97
N ILE A 126 7.24 10.29 -27.93
CA ILE A 126 7.53 8.87 -27.76
C ILE A 126 8.83 8.76 -26.98
N VAL A 127 8.82 7.94 -25.92
CA VAL A 127 9.94 7.78 -25.02
C VAL A 127 10.49 6.36 -25.01
N PRO A 128 11.79 6.17 -24.74
CA PRO A 128 12.34 4.86 -24.48
C PRO A 128 11.63 4.21 -23.28
N HIS A 129 11.31 2.92 -23.38
CA HIS A 129 10.64 2.15 -22.33
C HIS A 129 11.37 2.22 -20.97
N LEU A 130 12.71 2.35 -20.98
CA LEU A 130 13.50 2.50 -19.77
C LEU A 130 13.18 3.79 -18.98
N LEU A 131 12.70 4.85 -19.66
CA LEU A 131 12.32 6.12 -19.06
C LEU A 131 10.83 6.21 -18.75
N ALA A 132 9.99 5.43 -19.45
CA ALA A 132 8.54 5.44 -19.29
C ALA A 132 8.08 5.28 -17.83
N LYS A 133 8.74 4.39 -17.08
CA LYS A 133 8.44 4.15 -15.66
C LYS A 133 8.56 5.39 -14.76
N TYR A 134 9.40 6.36 -15.13
CA TYR A 134 9.57 7.59 -14.35
C TYR A 134 8.58 8.70 -14.71
N LEU A 135 7.70 8.46 -15.69
CA LEU A 135 6.68 9.41 -16.11
C LEU A 135 5.36 9.07 -15.43
N ALA A 136 4.78 10.07 -14.75
CA ALA A 136 3.49 9.94 -14.07
C ALA A 136 2.50 10.98 -14.61
N TYR A 137 1.21 10.64 -14.61
CA TYR A 137 0.16 11.65 -14.82
C TYR A 137 0.30 12.76 -13.77
N LYS A 138 0.34 14.01 -14.22
CA LYS A 138 0.63 15.19 -13.39
C LYS A 138 2.02 15.21 -12.73
N GLY A 139 2.90 14.29 -13.12
CA GLY A 139 4.32 14.35 -12.80
C GLY A 139 5.05 15.40 -13.64
N SER A 140 6.34 15.57 -13.33
CA SER A 140 7.22 16.51 -14.02
C SER A 140 8.24 15.78 -14.89
N VAL A 141 8.56 16.37 -16.04
CA VAL A 141 9.63 15.91 -16.92
C VAL A 141 10.27 17.14 -17.56
N THR A 142 11.57 17.06 -17.86
CA THR A 142 12.20 18.07 -18.71
C THR A 142 12.26 17.61 -20.16
N VAL A 143 11.93 18.53 -21.07
CA VAL A 143 12.13 18.35 -22.51
C VAL A 143 13.05 19.46 -22.98
N ASN A 144 14.24 19.10 -23.50
CA ASN A 144 15.25 20.07 -23.93
C ASN A 144 15.63 21.07 -22.81
N GLY A 145 15.69 20.58 -21.56
CA GLY A 145 15.95 21.40 -20.37
C GLY A 145 14.79 22.27 -19.90
N VAL A 146 13.58 22.10 -20.46
CA VAL A 146 12.37 22.83 -20.04
C VAL A 146 11.53 21.94 -19.14
N SER A 147 11.33 22.35 -17.89
CA SER A 147 10.44 21.69 -16.93
C SER A 147 8.98 21.84 -17.33
N LEU A 148 8.30 20.71 -17.47
CA LEU A 148 6.94 20.63 -17.94
C LEU A 148 6.14 19.59 -17.14
N THR A 149 4.82 19.77 -17.09
CA THR A 149 3.90 18.84 -16.41
C THR A 149 3.30 17.87 -17.42
N VAL A 150 3.41 16.58 -17.13
CA VAL A 150 2.84 15.50 -17.94
C VAL A 150 1.32 15.49 -17.81
N ASN A 151 0.63 15.57 -18.94
CA ASN A 151 -0.83 15.54 -19.02
C ASN A 151 -1.41 14.16 -19.23
N ALA A 152 -0.71 13.27 -19.90
CA ALA A 152 -1.08 11.86 -20.04
C ALA A 152 0.16 11.04 -20.36
N VAL A 153 0.15 9.78 -19.96
CA VAL A 153 1.10 8.76 -20.38
C VAL A 153 0.28 7.64 -20.99
N LEU A 154 0.57 7.29 -22.24
CA LEU A 154 -0.10 6.26 -23.01
C LEU A 154 0.92 5.18 -23.30
N ASP A 155 0.71 4.02 -22.69
CA ASP A 155 1.52 2.84 -22.95
C ASP A 155 0.90 2.06 -24.11
N ARG A 156 1.69 1.79 -25.16
CA ARG A 156 1.32 0.92 -26.28
C ARG A 156 2.29 -0.25 -26.29
N ASP A 157 1.85 -1.38 -26.85
CA ASP A 157 2.57 -2.66 -26.81
C ASP A 157 4.07 -2.59 -27.17
N ASP A 158 4.50 -1.61 -28.00
CA ASP A 158 5.90 -1.41 -28.39
C ASP A 158 6.48 0.00 -28.06
N GLU A 159 5.67 0.98 -27.64
CA GLU A 159 6.10 2.37 -27.46
C GLU A 159 5.31 3.07 -26.34
N CYS A 160 6.00 3.80 -25.45
CA CYS A 160 5.34 4.69 -24.50
C CYS A 160 5.33 6.13 -25.04
N GLU A 161 4.18 6.81 -24.98
CA GLU A 161 4.03 8.21 -25.39
C GLU A 161 3.48 9.04 -24.23
N PHE A 162 4.11 10.17 -23.92
CA PHE A 162 3.50 11.15 -23.02
C PHE A 162 3.03 12.39 -23.78
N SER A 163 2.06 13.10 -23.20
CA SER A 163 1.57 14.40 -23.71
C SER A 163 1.75 15.51 -22.69
N ILE A 164 1.95 16.74 -23.17
CA ILE A 164 2.12 17.97 -22.40
C ILE A 164 1.36 19.10 -23.10
N ASN A 165 0.69 19.96 -22.33
CA ASN A 165 0.18 21.23 -22.85
C ASN A 165 1.19 22.33 -22.54
N VAL A 166 1.81 22.85 -23.59
CA VAL A 166 2.80 23.93 -23.49
C VAL A 166 2.08 25.26 -23.67
N ILE A 167 2.12 26.09 -22.63
CA ILE A 167 1.49 27.42 -22.67
C ILE A 167 2.26 28.40 -23.58
N PRO A 168 1.61 29.44 -24.12
CA PRO A 168 2.25 30.38 -25.05
C PRO A 168 3.52 31.05 -24.52
N HIS A 169 3.54 31.36 -23.21
CA HIS A 169 4.72 31.95 -22.57
C HIS A 169 5.94 31.02 -22.65
N THR A 170 5.78 29.74 -22.31
CA THR A 170 6.85 28.74 -22.39
C THR A 170 7.33 28.54 -23.82
N ILE A 171 6.43 28.50 -24.80
CA ILE A 171 6.81 28.41 -26.24
C ILE A 171 7.67 29.61 -26.64
N LYS A 172 7.27 30.83 -26.25
CA LYS A 172 8.00 32.05 -26.58
C LYS A 172 9.39 32.11 -25.93
N MET A 173 9.49 31.67 -24.67
CA MET A 173 10.70 31.82 -23.86
C MET A 173 11.66 30.63 -23.96
N THR A 174 11.35 29.60 -24.75
CA THR A 174 12.20 28.41 -24.92
C THR A 174 12.39 28.05 -26.39
N THR A 175 13.31 27.13 -26.67
CA THR A 175 13.52 26.59 -28.02
C THR A 175 12.41 25.63 -28.48
N LEU A 176 11.43 25.31 -27.63
CA LEU A 176 10.34 24.40 -27.98
C LEU A 176 9.49 24.90 -29.17
N ARG A 177 9.50 26.21 -29.44
CA ARG A 177 8.87 26.82 -30.63
C ARG A 177 9.32 26.26 -31.98
N HIS A 178 10.48 25.61 -32.02
CA HIS A 178 11.05 25.07 -33.25
C HIS A 178 10.72 23.60 -33.47
N LEU A 179 10.13 22.91 -32.47
CA LEU A 179 9.85 21.49 -32.55
C LEU A 179 8.88 21.15 -33.67
N ARG A 180 9.13 20.03 -34.34
CA ARG A 180 8.30 19.43 -35.38
C ARG A 180 8.18 17.93 -35.11
N THR A 181 7.13 17.33 -35.64
CA THR A 181 6.99 15.87 -35.64
C THR A 181 8.22 15.22 -36.29
N GLY A 182 8.79 14.23 -35.60
CA GLY A 182 10.01 13.53 -35.99
C GLY A 182 11.27 14.02 -35.28
N ASP A 183 11.25 15.21 -34.68
CA ASP A 183 12.43 15.76 -34.01
C ASP A 183 12.80 14.92 -32.78
N ALA A 184 14.11 14.74 -32.56
CA ALA A 184 14.62 14.19 -31.31
C ALA A 184 14.63 15.27 -30.22
N VAL A 185 14.39 14.89 -28.98
CA VAL A 185 14.44 15.78 -27.80
C VAL A 185 15.20 15.16 -26.64
N ASN A 186 15.93 15.97 -25.89
CA ASN A 186 16.58 15.56 -24.66
C ASN A 186 15.53 15.40 -23.55
N LEU A 187 15.47 14.23 -22.92
CA LEU A 187 14.59 13.98 -21.79
C LEU A 187 15.41 13.81 -20.52
N GLU A 188 15.01 14.49 -19.46
CA GLU A 188 15.51 14.21 -18.11
C GLU A 188 14.32 14.15 -17.12
N VAL A 189 14.32 13.10 -16.32
CA VAL A 189 13.22 12.76 -15.39
C VAL A 189 13.48 13.35 -14.00
N ASP A 190 12.39 13.63 -13.28
CA ASP A 190 12.44 14.16 -11.92
C ASP A 190 13.27 13.25 -11.01
N MET A 191 14.23 13.82 -10.29
CA MET A 191 15.06 13.08 -9.34
C MET A 191 14.25 12.47 -8.20
N ILE A 192 13.14 13.09 -7.79
CA ILE A 192 12.22 12.49 -6.81
C ILE A 192 11.61 11.23 -7.43
N ALA A 193 11.22 11.26 -8.71
CA ALA A 193 10.70 10.11 -9.41
C ALA A 193 11.75 9.00 -9.64
N ARG A 194 13.06 9.26 -9.51
CA ARG A 194 14.09 8.20 -9.52
C ARG A 194 14.22 7.47 -8.20
N GLY A 195 14.00 8.16 -7.08
CA GLY A 195 14.10 7.62 -5.72
C GLY A 195 12.90 6.78 -5.29
N PHE A 196 11.76 7.00 -5.93
CA PHE A 196 10.59 6.13 -5.86
C PHE A 196 10.51 5.42 -7.20
N PRO A 197 10.66 4.09 -7.32
CA PRO A 197 10.33 3.41 -8.55
C PRO A 197 8.83 3.61 -8.79
N PHE A 198 8.48 4.68 -9.50
CA PHE A 198 7.18 4.78 -10.13
C PHE A 198 7.14 3.57 -11.07
N SER A 199 6.27 2.62 -10.75
CA SER A 199 5.79 1.75 -11.80
C SER A 199 5.05 2.67 -12.78
N PRO A 200 5.16 2.44 -14.11
CA PRO A 200 4.23 3.09 -15.03
C PRO A 200 2.82 2.87 -14.47
N PRO A 201 1.86 3.78 -14.69
CA PRO A 201 0.49 3.46 -14.38
C PRO A 201 0.20 2.15 -15.09
N LEU A 202 0.05 1.08 -14.28
CA LEU A 202 -0.44 -0.21 -14.74
C LEU A 202 -1.61 0.14 -15.64
N SER A 203 -1.53 -0.21 -16.94
CA SER A 203 -2.62 -0.10 -17.91
C SER A 203 -3.89 -0.28 -17.15
N THR A 204 -4.70 0.78 -16.96
CA THR A 204 -5.71 0.88 -15.90
C THR A 204 -6.49 -0.42 -15.75
N MET A 205 -5.95 -1.32 -14.93
CA MET A 205 -6.56 -2.58 -14.59
C MET A 205 -7.16 -2.26 -13.25
N THR A 206 -8.39 -1.81 -13.31
CA THR A 206 -9.24 -1.64 -12.15
C THR A 206 -9.22 -2.96 -11.39
N LEU A 207 -8.83 -2.92 -10.11
CA LEU A 207 -9.03 -4.04 -9.21
C LEU A 207 -10.47 -4.52 -9.38
N ALA A 208 -10.63 -5.82 -9.58
CA ALA A 208 -11.93 -6.39 -9.83
C ALA A 208 -12.83 -6.20 -8.61
N SER A 209 -14.09 -5.87 -8.85
CA SER A 209 -15.11 -5.83 -7.80
C SER A 209 -15.30 -7.22 -7.19
N THR A 210 -15.79 -7.33 -5.94
CA THR A 210 -16.13 -8.64 -5.36
C THR A 210 -17.12 -9.39 -6.24
N GLN A 211 -18.03 -8.70 -6.91
CA GLN A 211 -18.99 -9.32 -7.83
C GLN A 211 -18.30 -10.02 -9.01
N GLU A 212 -17.28 -9.39 -9.60
CA GLU A 212 -16.49 -10.00 -10.66
C GLU A 212 -15.66 -11.17 -10.14
N ILE A 213 -15.06 -11.04 -8.96
CA ILE A 213 -14.31 -12.12 -8.33
C ILE A 213 -15.21 -13.33 -8.06
N ILE A 214 -16.41 -13.13 -7.52
CA ILE A 214 -17.42 -14.17 -7.33
C ILE A 214 -17.78 -14.83 -8.67
N ALA A 215 -17.94 -14.06 -9.75
CA ALA A 215 -18.28 -14.59 -11.05
C ALA A 215 -17.17 -15.46 -11.67
N GLU A 216 -15.90 -15.07 -11.50
CA GLU A 216 -14.73 -15.85 -11.92
C GLU A 216 -14.68 -17.20 -11.19
N LEU A 217 -14.76 -17.15 -9.86
CA LEU A 217 -14.72 -18.35 -8.99
C LEU A 217 -15.89 -19.30 -9.28
N LYS A 218 -17.10 -18.75 -9.48
CA LYS A 218 -18.29 -19.51 -9.87
C LYS A 218 -18.15 -20.20 -11.22
N ALA A 219 -17.35 -19.63 -12.12
CA ALA A 219 -17.05 -20.22 -13.41
C ALA A 219 -15.84 -21.18 -13.38
N GLY A 220 -15.31 -21.51 -12.21
CA GLY A 220 -14.16 -22.41 -12.05
C GLY A 220 -12.83 -21.79 -12.44
N ARG A 221 -12.74 -20.46 -12.54
CA ARG A 221 -11.50 -19.75 -12.84
C ARG A 221 -10.81 -19.31 -11.55
N MET A 222 -9.49 -19.33 -11.58
CA MET A 222 -8.65 -18.86 -10.49
C MET A 222 -8.61 -17.33 -10.47
N VAL A 223 -8.48 -16.74 -9.29
CA VAL A 223 -8.29 -15.30 -9.09
C VAL A 223 -7.11 -15.06 -8.16
N ILE A 224 -6.69 -13.81 -8.03
CA ILE A 224 -5.76 -13.38 -6.99
C ILE A 224 -6.52 -12.54 -5.98
N LEU A 225 -6.36 -12.84 -4.70
CA LEU A 225 -6.78 -11.97 -3.62
C LEU A 225 -5.55 -11.40 -2.94
N VAL A 226 -5.57 -10.09 -2.71
CA VAL A 226 -4.58 -9.42 -1.87
C VAL A 226 -5.19 -9.00 -0.56
N ASP A 227 -4.43 -9.15 0.50
CA ASP A 227 -4.72 -8.50 1.77
C ASP A 227 -4.11 -7.08 1.80
N GLU A 228 -4.21 -6.41 2.95
CA GLU A 228 -3.68 -5.06 3.07
C GLU A 228 -2.16 -5.02 3.27
N GLU A 229 -1.55 -3.90 2.84
CA GLU A 229 -0.11 -3.64 2.92
C GLU A 229 0.48 -3.80 4.34
N TYR A 230 -0.35 -3.64 5.38
CA TYR A 230 0.08 -3.70 6.78
C TYR A 230 -0.31 -5.00 7.50
N ARG A 231 -0.89 -5.98 6.79
CA ARG A 231 -1.16 -7.33 7.29
C ARG A 231 -0.05 -8.28 6.82
N GLU A 232 -0.31 -9.16 5.85
CA GLU A 232 0.71 -10.02 5.23
C GLU A 232 1.36 -9.30 4.04
N ASN A 233 0.64 -8.36 3.41
CA ASN A 233 1.02 -7.66 2.17
C ASN A 233 1.31 -8.65 1.04
N GLU A 234 0.51 -9.70 0.97
CA GLU A 234 0.71 -10.86 0.09
C GLU A 234 -0.50 -11.05 -0.81
N GLY A 235 -0.28 -11.79 -1.90
CA GLY A 235 -1.33 -12.19 -2.82
C GLY A 235 -1.40 -13.70 -2.93
N ASP A 236 -2.61 -14.21 -2.76
CA ASP A 236 -2.91 -15.63 -2.87
C ASP A 236 -3.67 -15.88 -4.16
N LEU A 237 -3.22 -16.90 -4.90
CA LEU A 237 -4.07 -17.56 -5.89
C LEU A 237 -5.22 -18.23 -5.15
N VAL A 238 -6.45 -17.99 -5.60
CA VAL A 238 -7.66 -18.56 -5.00
C VAL A 238 -8.47 -19.28 -6.06
N LEU A 239 -8.86 -20.52 -5.77
CA LEU A 239 -9.74 -21.34 -6.60
C LEU A 239 -10.81 -21.98 -5.73
N ALA A 240 -12.05 -22.04 -6.22
CA ALA A 240 -13.11 -22.79 -5.54
C ALA A 240 -12.73 -24.28 -5.47
N ALA A 241 -12.81 -24.89 -4.29
CA ALA A 241 -12.40 -26.27 -4.13
C ALA A 241 -13.26 -27.26 -4.94
N ASP A 242 -14.52 -26.90 -5.26
CA ASP A 242 -15.40 -27.65 -6.16
C ASP A 242 -14.80 -27.86 -7.56
N PHE A 243 -13.94 -26.95 -8.02
CA PHE A 243 -13.39 -26.96 -9.37
C PHE A 243 -11.89 -27.31 -9.41
N VAL A 244 -11.36 -27.88 -8.32
CA VAL A 244 -9.95 -28.26 -8.27
C VAL A 244 -9.63 -29.35 -9.31
N THR A 245 -8.57 -29.13 -10.07
CA THR A 245 -8.02 -30.11 -11.02
C THR A 245 -6.52 -30.30 -10.84
N PRO A 246 -5.93 -31.41 -11.34
CA PRO A 246 -4.48 -31.58 -11.34
C PRO A 246 -3.74 -30.43 -12.02
N GLU A 247 -4.29 -29.87 -13.09
CA GLU A 247 -3.71 -28.74 -13.82
C GLU A 247 -3.68 -27.48 -12.96
N ALA A 248 -4.75 -27.21 -12.20
CA ALA A 248 -4.81 -26.08 -11.28
C ALA A 248 -3.78 -26.21 -10.15
N ILE A 249 -3.66 -27.40 -9.54
CA ILE A 249 -2.65 -27.67 -8.51
C ILE A 249 -1.24 -27.56 -9.07
N ASN A 250 -1.01 -28.05 -10.28
CA ASN A 250 0.28 -27.92 -10.95
C ASN A 250 0.60 -26.45 -11.28
N PHE A 251 -0.41 -25.66 -11.69
CA PHE A 251 -0.28 -24.22 -11.89
C PHE A 251 0.14 -23.52 -10.60
N MET A 252 -0.58 -23.77 -9.49
CA MET A 252 -0.24 -23.20 -8.18
C MET A 252 1.17 -23.60 -7.75
N ALA A 253 1.55 -24.87 -7.89
CA ALA A 253 2.87 -25.36 -7.49
C ALA A 253 4.01 -24.77 -8.33
N ARG A 254 3.76 -24.51 -9.63
CA ARG A 254 4.76 -23.97 -10.56
C ARG A 254 4.89 -22.46 -10.48
N TYR A 255 3.76 -21.74 -10.46
CA TYR A 255 3.72 -20.28 -10.61
C TYR A 255 3.41 -19.55 -9.31
N GLY A 256 2.58 -20.13 -8.43
CA GLY A 256 2.40 -19.64 -7.06
C GLY A 256 3.64 -19.94 -6.22
N ARG A 257 4.05 -21.21 -6.18
CA ARG A 257 5.21 -21.76 -5.42
C ARG A 257 5.09 -21.67 -3.90
N GLY A 258 4.06 -20.99 -3.38
CA GLY A 258 3.68 -21.00 -1.98
C GLY A 258 3.13 -22.35 -1.50
N LEU A 259 2.63 -22.34 -0.27
CA LEU A 259 2.05 -23.53 0.33
C LEU A 259 0.60 -23.66 -0.14
N ILE A 260 0.32 -24.74 -0.88
CA ILE A 260 -1.05 -25.02 -1.31
C ILE A 260 -1.87 -25.48 -0.10
N CYS A 261 -2.77 -24.61 0.33
CA CYS A 261 -3.63 -24.83 1.48
C CYS A 261 -5.09 -25.02 1.05
N LEU A 262 -5.87 -25.70 1.90
CA LEU A 262 -7.31 -25.87 1.73
C LEU A 262 -8.04 -25.11 2.83
N THR A 263 -8.76 -24.04 2.49
CA THR A 263 -9.59 -23.31 3.44
C THR A 263 -10.85 -24.11 3.72
N LEU A 264 -11.18 -24.30 5.00
CA LEU A 264 -12.38 -25.03 5.42
C LEU A 264 -13.13 -24.23 6.49
N THR A 265 -14.45 -24.30 6.49
CA THR A 265 -15.24 -23.81 7.64
C THR A 265 -15.02 -24.70 8.86
N GLN A 266 -15.25 -24.14 10.05
CA GLN A 266 -15.25 -24.92 11.29
C GLN A 266 -16.23 -26.09 11.26
N GLU A 267 -17.39 -25.92 10.62
CA GLU A 267 -18.37 -27.01 10.43
C GLU A 267 -17.79 -28.15 9.59
N ARG A 268 -17.14 -27.84 8.46
CA ARG A 268 -16.50 -28.85 7.61
C ARG A 268 -15.37 -29.57 8.35
N CYS A 269 -14.54 -28.84 9.11
CA CYS A 269 -13.52 -29.46 9.96
C CYS A 269 -14.14 -30.42 11.00
N ARG A 270 -15.29 -30.09 11.60
CA ARG A 270 -15.99 -30.99 12.52
C ARG A 270 -16.49 -32.25 11.82
N THR A 271 -17.10 -32.13 10.64
CA THR A 271 -17.57 -33.28 9.84
C THR A 271 -16.44 -34.25 9.50
N LEU A 272 -15.26 -33.72 9.16
CA LEU A 272 -14.07 -34.50 8.82
C LEU A 272 -13.25 -34.95 10.04
N ASN A 273 -13.72 -34.67 11.26
CA ASN A 273 -12.99 -34.92 12.51
C ASN A 273 -11.55 -34.38 12.48
N LEU A 274 -11.40 -33.12 12.05
CA LEU A 274 -10.11 -32.53 11.74
C LEU A 274 -9.72 -31.46 12.78
N PRO A 275 -8.93 -31.82 13.82
CA PRO A 275 -8.52 -30.89 14.86
C PRO A 275 -7.38 -29.95 14.40
N LEU A 276 -7.20 -28.86 15.14
CA LEU A 276 -6.02 -27.99 15.00
C LEU A 276 -4.73 -28.76 15.30
N MET A 277 -3.67 -28.49 14.54
CA MET A 277 -2.39 -29.18 14.74
C MET A 277 -1.64 -28.75 16.01
N THR A 278 -1.93 -27.56 16.54
CA THR A 278 -1.37 -27.07 17.80
C THR A 278 -2.45 -26.53 18.72
N HIS A 279 -2.32 -26.79 20.02
CA HIS A 279 -3.19 -26.20 21.05
C HIS A 279 -2.83 -24.75 21.37
N ARG A 280 -1.54 -24.36 21.21
CA ARG A 280 -1.04 -23.01 21.42
C ARG A 280 -0.40 -22.50 20.14
N ASN A 281 -1.18 -21.76 19.35
CA ASN A 281 -0.69 -21.15 18.12
C ASN A 281 0.10 -19.88 18.46
N GLY A 282 1.42 -19.90 18.22
CA GLY A 282 2.32 -18.77 18.44
C GLY A 282 2.63 -17.96 17.18
N THR A 283 1.98 -18.25 16.04
CA THR A 283 2.23 -17.55 14.77
C THR A 283 1.71 -16.12 14.82
N GLN A 284 2.39 -15.21 14.10
CA GLN A 284 2.08 -13.78 14.10
C GLN A 284 0.63 -13.48 13.70
N TYR A 285 0.08 -14.22 12.74
CA TYR A 285 -1.28 -13.99 12.20
C TYR A 285 -2.31 -15.02 12.68
N GLY A 286 -1.91 -15.93 13.58
CA GLY A 286 -2.79 -16.92 14.19
C GLY A 286 -3.44 -17.89 13.18
N THR A 287 -2.80 -18.16 12.04
CA THR A 287 -3.35 -19.02 10.99
C THR A 287 -3.65 -20.41 11.55
N ALA A 288 -4.91 -20.83 11.45
CA ALA A 288 -5.46 -21.96 12.17
C ALA A 288 -5.27 -23.28 11.39
N PHE A 289 -4.01 -23.71 11.24
CA PHE A 289 -3.68 -24.99 10.61
C PHE A 289 -4.30 -26.17 11.37
N THR A 290 -4.90 -27.08 10.62
CA THR A 290 -5.27 -28.40 11.10
C THR A 290 -4.15 -29.39 10.87
N LEU A 291 -4.36 -30.64 11.29
CA LEU A 291 -3.50 -31.74 10.81
C LEU A 291 -3.54 -31.79 9.28
N SER A 292 -2.41 -32.11 8.64
CA SER A 292 -2.36 -32.31 7.20
C SER A 292 -3.08 -33.61 6.82
N ILE A 293 -3.63 -33.64 5.60
CA ILE A 293 -4.54 -34.69 5.15
C ILE A 293 -4.11 -35.28 3.81
N GLU A 294 -4.50 -36.53 3.58
CA GLU A 294 -4.45 -37.23 2.29
C GLU A 294 -5.78 -37.92 2.03
N ALA A 295 -6.19 -38.15 0.77
CA ALA A 295 -7.32 -39.02 0.47
C ALA A 295 -7.04 -40.45 0.95
N ALA A 296 -8.04 -41.13 1.50
CA ALA A 296 -7.91 -42.54 1.87
C ALA A 296 -7.73 -43.45 0.64
N GLU A 297 -8.32 -43.07 -0.50
CA GLU A 297 -8.31 -43.86 -1.74
C GLU A 297 -8.08 -43.00 -2.99
N GLY A 298 -7.52 -43.62 -4.02
CA GLY A 298 -7.31 -42.98 -5.33
C GLY A 298 -6.04 -42.11 -5.41
N VAL A 299 -5.10 -42.32 -4.49
CA VAL A 299 -3.79 -41.64 -4.43
C VAL A 299 -2.67 -42.65 -4.24
N THR A 300 -1.42 -42.22 -4.45
CA THR A 300 -0.23 -43.04 -4.23
C THR A 300 0.60 -42.52 -3.05
N THR A 301 1.56 -41.63 -3.32
CA THR A 301 2.36 -40.97 -2.30
C THR A 301 1.72 -39.69 -1.78
N GLY A 302 0.71 -39.15 -2.48
CA GLY A 302 -0.02 -37.96 -2.05
C GLY A 302 0.51 -36.64 -2.62
N ILE A 303 1.81 -36.56 -2.94
CA ILE A 303 2.46 -35.27 -3.24
C ILE A 303 2.23 -34.75 -4.66
N CYS A 304 1.94 -35.63 -5.63
CA CYS A 304 1.81 -35.20 -7.03
C CYS A 304 0.55 -34.32 -7.21
N ALA A 305 0.48 -33.57 -8.31
CA ALA A 305 -0.64 -32.64 -8.53
C ALA A 305 -2.01 -33.35 -8.60
N ALA A 306 -2.05 -34.55 -9.19
CA ALA A 306 -3.24 -35.36 -9.27
C ALA A 306 -3.68 -35.87 -7.89
N ASP A 307 -2.74 -36.37 -7.08
CA ASP A 307 -3.03 -36.88 -5.74
C ASP A 307 -3.54 -35.77 -4.82
N ARG A 308 -2.88 -34.60 -4.81
CA ARG A 308 -3.35 -33.44 -4.02
C ARG A 308 -4.73 -32.95 -4.46
N ALA A 309 -5.00 -32.90 -5.77
CA ALA A 309 -6.34 -32.58 -6.28
C ALA A 309 -7.38 -33.60 -5.80
N ARG A 310 -7.05 -34.89 -5.85
CA ARG A 310 -7.92 -35.97 -5.35
C ARG A 310 -8.20 -35.84 -3.84
N THR A 311 -7.18 -35.53 -3.06
CA THR A 311 -7.28 -35.26 -1.61
C THR A 311 -8.21 -34.09 -1.31
N ILE A 312 -8.08 -32.98 -2.04
CA ILE A 312 -8.98 -31.83 -1.88
C ILE A 312 -10.41 -32.22 -2.23
N GLN A 313 -10.62 -32.92 -3.36
CA GLN A 313 -11.95 -33.41 -3.78
C GLN A 313 -12.59 -34.32 -2.72
N ALA A 314 -11.82 -35.22 -2.09
CA ALA A 314 -12.31 -36.07 -1.02
C ALA A 314 -12.77 -35.25 0.20
N ALA A 315 -11.98 -34.26 0.61
CA ALA A 315 -12.30 -33.40 1.75
C ALA A 315 -13.54 -32.51 1.54
N VAL A 316 -13.77 -32.04 0.30
CA VAL A 316 -14.87 -31.11 0.00
C VAL A 316 -16.10 -31.77 -0.62
N ALA A 317 -16.09 -33.08 -0.81
CA ALA A 317 -17.25 -33.80 -1.31
C ALA A 317 -18.48 -33.56 -0.41
N ARG A 318 -19.66 -33.48 -1.04
CA ARG A 318 -20.91 -33.17 -0.34
C ARG A 318 -21.18 -34.13 0.82
N GLU A 319 -20.95 -35.42 0.59
CA GLU A 319 -21.17 -36.50 1.55
C GLU A 319 -19.88 -36.95 2.25
N ALA A 320 -18.82 -36.11 2.21
CA ALA A 320 -17.52 -36.46 2.79
C ALA A 320 -17.63 -36.81 4.28
N ARG A 321 -16.93 -37.86 4.67
CA ARG A 321 -16.82 -38.36 6.04
C ARG A 321 -15.38 -38.32 6.52
N ALA A 322 -15.18 -38.48 7.82
CA ALA A 322 -13.85 -38.51 8.41
C ALA A 322 -12.96 -39.63 7.83
N GLU A 323 -13.55 -40.76 7.43
CA GLU A 323 -12.83 -41.91 6.88
C GLU A 323 -12.38 -41.72 5.42
N ASP A 324 -12.91 -40.71 4.70
CA ASP A 324 -12.53 -40.43 3.31
C ASP A 324 -11.15 -39.77 3.21
N ILE A 325 -10.61 -39.30 4.35
CA ILE A 325 -9.29 -38.71 4.47
C ILE A 325 -8.48 -39.39 5.58
N VAL A 326 -7.17 -39.40 5.45
CA VAL A 326 -6.22 -39.89 6.45
C VAL A 326 -5.27 -38.78 6.88
N GLN A 327 -4.65 -38.93 8.05
CA GLN A 327 -3.64 -38.01 8.57
C GLN A 327 -2.37 -38.79 8.99
N PRO A 328 -1.15 -38.26 8.75
CA PRO A 328 -0.84 -37.02 8.02
C PRO A 328 -0.97 -37.18 6.50
N GLY A 329 -0.81 -36.07 5.77
CA GLY A 329 -0.71 -36.05 4.30
C GLY A 329 -0.09 -34.77 3.74
N HIS A 330 -0.29 -34.50 2.44
CA HIS A 330 0.38 -33.41 1.70
C HIS A 330 -0.54 -32.25 1.32
N VAL A 331 -1.80 -32.27 1.73
CA VAL A 331 -2.70 -31.10 1.69
C VAL A 331 -2.81 -30.53 3.10
N PHE A 332 -2.75 -29.21 3.23
CA PHE A 332 -2.74 -28.51 4.52
C PHE A 332 -4.04 -27.72 4.72
N PRO A 333 -5.04 -28.27 5.43
CA PRO A 333 -6.25 -27.53 5.67
C PRO A 333 -6.04 -26.45 6.74
N ILE A 334 -6.70 -25.32 6.52
CA ILE A 334 -6.70 -24.16 7.42
C ILE A 334 -8.13 -23.76 7.73
N MET A 335 -8.43 -23.62 9.01
CA MET A 335 -9.80 -23.45 9.49
C MET A 335 -10.19 -21.97 9.57
N ALA A 336 -11.18 -21.57 8.78
CA ALA A 336 -11.76 -20.23 8.83
C ALA A 336 -12.53 -19.99 10.13
N GLN A 337 -12.44 -18.77 10.65
CA GLN A 337 -13.25 -18.36 11.81
C GLN A 337 -14.74 -18.21 11.46
N PRO A 338 -15.66 -18.58 12.36
CA PRO A 338 -17.07 -18.21 12.22
C PRO A 338 -17.21 -16.70 12.04
N GLY A 339 -18.03 -16.27 11.08
CA GLY A 339 -18.19 -14.86 10.69
C GLY A 339 -17.29 -14.43 9.52
N GLY A 340 -16.27 -15.20 9.17
CA GLY A 340 -15.43 -14.97 7.99
C GLY A 340 -14.64 -13.66 8.07
N VAL A 341 -14.52 -12.94 6.94
CA VAL A 341 -13.70 -11.73 6.82
C VAL A 341 -14.16 -10.58 7.71
N LEU A 342 -15.43 -10.60 8.13
CA LEU A 342 -15.99 -9.63 9.07
C LEU A 342 -15.45 -9.81 10.49
N VAL A 343 -14.96 -11.01 10.82
CA VAL A 343 -14.25 -11.30 12.08
C VAL A 343 -12.75 -11.24 11.86
N ARG A 344 -12.21 -11.96 10.88
CA ARG A 344 -10.76 -12.01 10.59
C ARG A 344 -10.51 -11.76 9.12
N ALA A 345 -9.87 -10.64 8.80
CA ALA A 345 -9.52 -10.23 7.44
C ALA A 345 -8.33 -11.02 6.85
N GLY A 346 -8.45 -12.34 6.70
CA GLY A 346 -7.39 -13.20 6.14
C GLY A 346 -7.82 -13.98 4.89
N HIS A 347 -6.85 -14.45 4.11
CA HIS A 347 -7.07 -15.27 2.90
C HIS A 347 -7.88 -16.53 3.20
N THR A 348 -7.68 -17.13 4.39
CA THR A 348 -8.47 -18.28 4.87
C THR A 348 -9.96 -17.98 4.90
N GLU A 349 -10.35 -16.89 5.55
CA GLU A 349 -11.74 -16.47 5.65
C GLU A 349 -12.29 -16.02 4.29
N ALA A 350 -11.51 -15.25 3.54
CA ALA A 350 -11.92 -14.74 2.23
C ALA A 350 -12.23 -15.87 1.24
N GLY A 351 -11.41 -16.94 1.24
CA GLY A 351 -11.63 -18.13 0.42
C GLY A 351 -12.98 -18.78 0.73
N CYS A 352 -13.29 -19.04 2.01
CA CYS A 352 -14.56 -19.64 2.40
C CYS A 352 -15.77 -18.74 2.10
N ASP A 353 -15.65 -17.44 2.38
CA ASP A 353 -16.74 -16.47 2.21
C ASP A 353 -17.11 -16.28 0.74
N LEU A 354 -16.12 -16.14 -0.15
CA LEU A 354 -16.36 -15.97 -1.58
C LEU A 354 -17.06 -17.18 -2.19
N MET A 355 -16.70 -18.40 -1.76
CA MET A 355 -17.40 -19.60 -2.24
C MET A 355 -18.82 -19.68 -1.72
N ALA A 356 -19.06 -19.30 -0.46
CA ALA A 356 -20.41 -19.21 0.08
C ALA A 356 -21.26 -18.18 -0.70
N LEU A 357 -20.71 -17.00 -1.00
CA LEU A 357 -21.36 -15.96 -1.81
C LEU A 357 -21.60 -16.41 -3.27
N ALA A 358 -20.72 -17.26 -3.83
CA ALA A 358 -20.89 -17.84 -5.15
C ALA A 358 -21.99 -18.94 -5.21
N GLY A 359 -22.43 -19.44 -4.06
CA GLY A 359 -23.35 -20.59 -3.94
C GLY A 359 -22.65 -21.94 -4.13
N LEU A 360 -21.36 -22.01 -3.80
CA LEU A 360 -20.51 -23.20 -3.89
C LEU A 360 -20.23 -23.79 -2.50
N MET A 361 -19.45 -24.88 -2.42
CA MET A 361 -18.95 -25.38 -1.14
C MET A 361 -18.11 -24.28 -0.48
N PRO A 362 -18.35 -23.88 0.79
CA PRO A 362 -17.53 -22.90 1.51
C PRO A 362 -16.10 -23.39 1.83
N ALA A 363 -15.31 -23.67 0.78
CA ALA A 363 -13.96 -24.16 0.81
C ALA A 363 -13.20 -23.73 -0.45
N ALA A 364 -11.97 -23.27 -0.30
CA ALA A 364 -11.14 -22.80 -1.40
C ALA A 364 -9.74 -23.43 -1.32
N VAL A 365 -9.10 -23.57 -2.47
CA VAL A 365 -7.68 -23.86 -2.55
C VAL A 365 -6.96 -22.54 -2.70
N ILE A 366 -5.99 -22.29 -1.81
CA ILE A 366 -5.19 -21.06 -1.83
C ILE A 366 -3.69 -21.37 -1.92
N CYS A 367 -2.93 -20.48 -2.54
CA CYS A 367 -1.47 -20.60 -2.66
C CYS A 367 -0.85 -19.22 -2.82
N GLU A 368 0.07 -18.86 -1.94
CA GLU A 368 0.76 -17.57 -2.00
C GLU A 368 1.64 -17.49 -3.25
N VAL A 369 1.75 -16.30 -3.86
CA VAL A 369 2.61 -16.07 -5.02
C VAL A 369 3.99 -15.59 -4.59
N ILE A 370 4.99 -16.42 -4.84
CA ILE A 370 6.41 -16.12 -4.62
C ILE A 370 7.03 -15.72 -5.96
N LYS A 371 7.94 -14.74 -5.99
CA LYS A 371 8.73 -14.35 -7.15
C LYS A 371 9.92 -15.29 -7.40
N ASP A 372 10.56 -15.15 -8.56
CA ASP A 372 11.72 -15.97 -8.98
C ASP A 372 12.93 -15.79 -8.08
N ASP A 373 13.07 -14.62 -7.45
CA ASP A 373 14.11 -14.33 -6.47
C ASP A 373 13.83 -14.96 -5.08
N GLY A 374 12.70 -15.65 -4.91
CA GLY A 374 12.27 -16.28 -3.67
C GLY A 374 11.60 -15.33 -2.67
N THR A 375 11.44 -14.05 -3.00
CA THR A 375 10.69 -13.10 -2.18
C THR A 375 9.21 -13.06 -2.58
N MET A 376 8.34 -12.66 -1.68
CA MET A 376 6.89 -12.63 -1.92
C MET A 376 6.51 -11.56 -2.95
N ALA A 377 5.56 -11.90 -3.84
CA ALA A 377 5.01 -10.95 -4.82
C ALA A 377 4.12 -9.91 -4.12
N ARG A 378 4.31 -8.63 -4.43
CA ARG A 378 3.47 -7.53 -3.92
C ARG A 378 2.49 -7.08 -4.98
N LEU A 379 1.55 -6.20 -4.63
CA LEU A 379 0.49 -5.76 -5.54
C LEU A 379 0.97 -5.39 -6.96
N PRO A 380 2.08 -4.63 -7.16
CA PRO A 380 2.57 -4.33 -8.51
C PRO A 380 3.01 -5.59 -9.29
N ASP A 381 3.68 -6.53 -8.62
CA ASP A 381 4.11 -7.80 -9.20
C ASP A 381 2.90 -8.69 -9.52
N LEU A 382 1.91 -8.71 -8.62
CA LEU A 382 0.70 -9.51 -8.73
C LEU A 382 -0.19 -9.04 -9.88
N VAL A 383 -0.24 -7.74 -10.16
CA VAL A 383 -0.97 -7.24 -11.34
C VAL A 383 -0.26 -7.68 -12.63
N GLN A 384 1.07 -7.66 -12.68
CA GLN A 384 1.81 -8.18 -13.84
C GLN A 384 1.58 -9.69 -14.02
N PHE A 385 1.67 -10.45 -12.92
CA PHE A 385 1.39 -11.88 -12.90
C PHE A 385 -0.05 -12.17 -13.36
N ALA A 386 -1.03 -11.39 -12.89
CA ALA A 386 -2.42 -11.52 -13.27
C ALA A 386 -2.63 -11.28 -14.76
N ALA A 387 -2.03 -10.23 -15.32
CA ALA A 387 -2.09 -9.93 -16.74
C ALA A 387 -1.47 -11.06 -17.59
N GLN A 388 -0.30 -11.56 -17.19
CA GLN A 388 0.39 -12.66 -17.88
C GLN A 388 -0.45 -13.94 -17.94
N HIS A 389 -1.21 -14.22 -16.88
CA HIS A 389 -1.98 -15.47 -16.75
C HIS A 389 -3.49 -15.30 -16.98
N GLY A 390 -3.95 -14.09 -17.33
CA GLY A 390 -5.37 -13.79 -17.55
C GLY A 390 -6.24 -13.90 -16.31
N LEU A 391 -5.71 -13.58 -15.13
CA LEU A 391 -6.41 -13.65 -13.84
C LEU A 391 -6.94 -12.27 -13.43
N LYS A 392 -8.01 -12.24 -12.63
CA LYS A 392 -8.48 -11.02 -11.97
C LYS A 392 -7.86 -10.88 -10.59
N VAL A 393 -7.61 -9.63 -10.17
CA VAL A 393 -7.10 -9.29 -8.84
C VAL A 393 -8.19 -8.58 -8.03
N GLY A 394 -8.53 -9.12 -6.86
CA GLY A 394 -9.45 -8.51 -5.90
C GLY A 394 -8.76 -8.24 -4.56
N THR A 395 -9.44 -7.53 -3.66
CA THR A 395 -8.90 -7.22 -2.32
C THR A 395 -9.83 -7.72 -1.22
N ILE A 396 -9.27 -8.17 -0.10
CA ILE A 396 -10.07 -8.54 1.08
C ILE A 396 -10.81 -7.32 1.63
N ALA A 397 -10.23 -6.12 1.53
CA ALA A 397 -10.87 -4.88 1.98
C ALA A 397 -12.19 -4.59 1.21
N GLU A 398 -12.19 -4.78 -0.10
CA GLU A 398 -13.41 -4.63 -0.91
C GLU A 398 -14.43 -5.74 -0.59
N LEU A 399 -13.99 -6.98 -0.33
CA LEU A 399 -14.88 -8.06 0.12
C LEU A 399 -15.54 -7.75 1.48
N ILE A 400 -14.79 -7.21 2.43
CA ILE A 400 -15.32 -6.72 3.71
C ILE A 400 -16.37 -5.65 3.45
N GLN A 401 -16.07 -4.66 2.58
CA GLN A 401 -17.01 -3.62 2.22
C GLN A 401 -18.27 -4.17 1.52
N TYR A 402 -18.11 -5.17 0.65
CA TYR A 402 -19.21 -5.80 -0.06
C TYR A 402 -20.16 -6.50 0.91
N ARG A 403 -19.62 -7.29 1.86
CA ARG A 403 -20.42 -7.97 2.89
C ARG A 403 -21.04 -7.01 3.89
N SER A 404 -20.28 -6.02 4.37
CA SER A 404 -20.72 -5.08 5.42
C SER A 404 -21.90 -4.18 5.00
N ARG A 405 -22.16 -4.02 3.69
CA ARG A 405 -23.34 -3.32 3.17
C ARG A 405 -24.67 -3.99 3.54
N THR A 406 -24.68 -5.31 3.71
CA THR A 406 -25.91 -6.09 3.93
C THR A 406 -25.84 -7.00 5.14
N GLU A 407 -24.65 -7.24 5.66
CA GLU A 407 -24.39 -8.14 6.77
C GLU A 407 -23.73 -7.39 7.93
N SER A 408 -24.14 -7.72 9.14
CA SER A 408 -23.48 -7.29 10.37
C SER A 408 -23.27 -8.51 11.26
N ILE A 409 -22.13 -8.60 11.93
CA ILE A 409 -21.89 -9.65 12.95
C ILE A 409 -22.35 -9.20 14.34
N ILE A 410 -22.66 -7.92 14.50
CA ILE A 410 -23.14 -7.34 15.75
C ILE A 410 -24.63 -7.04 15.70
N GLU A 411 -25.28 -7.07 16.86
CA GLU A 411 -26.67 -6.69 17.04
C GLU A 411 -26.80 -5.70 18.19
N ARG A 412 -27.50 -4.58 17.99
CA ARG A 412 -27.80 -3.63 19.05
C ARG A 412 -28.92 -4.18 19.93
N VAL A 413 -28.59 -4.50 21.18
CA VAL A 413 -29.52 -5.17 22.11
C VAL A 413 -30.29 -4.16 22.97
N ALA A 414 -29.60 -3.15 23.49
CA ALA A 414 -30.20 -2.19 24.42
C ALA A 414 -29.44 -0.86 24.40
N GLN A 415 -30.10 0.20 24.84
CA GLN A 415 -29.47 1.50 25.10
C GLN A 415 -30.05 2.17 26.33
N ARG A 416 -29.21 2.89 27.07
CA ARG A 416 -29.60 3.69 28.24
C ARG A 416 -28.60 4.78 28.56
N THR A 417 -29.04 5.83 29.23
CA THR A 417 -28.12 6.79 29.85
C THR A 417 -27.40 6.13 31.03
N MET A 418 -26.06 6.11 30.98
CA MET A 418 -25.19 5.63 32.04
C MET A 418 -24.49 6.80 32.71
N HIS A 419 -24.58 6.88 34.03
CA HIS A 419 -23.95 7.94 34.81
C HIS A 419 -22.56 7.48 35.24
N THR A 420 -21.53 8.16 34.75
CA THR A 420 -20.12 7.90 35.11
C THR A 420 -19.59 9.01 36.02
N ALA A 421 -18.39 8.85 36.56
CA ALA A 421 -17.70 9.90 37.30
C ALA A 421 -17.46 11.18 36.46
N HIS A 422 -17.47 11.06 35.13
CA HIS A 422 -17.26 12.15 34.17
C HIS A 422 -18.58 12.65 33.55
N GLY A 423 -19.71 12.29 34.15
CA GLY A 423 -21.06 12.67 33.70
C GLY A 423 -21.76 11.58 32.87
N PRO A 424 -22.91 11.92 32.26
CA PRO A 424 -23.76 10.96 31.56
C PRO A 424 -23.17 10.56 30.19
N PHE A 425 -23.23 9.28 29.84
CA PHE A 425 -22.96 8.78 28.49
C PHE A 425 -24.18 8.01 27.99
N ASN A 426 -24.43 8.01 26.69
CA ASN A 426 -25.36 7.06 26.09
C ASN A 426 -24.64 5.72 25.96
N ALA A 427 -25.03 4.76 26.80
CA ALA A 427 -24.46 3.42 26.78
C ALA A 427 -25.30 2.50 25.88
N VAL A 428 -24.65 1.90 24.89
CA VAL A 428 -25.25 0.99 23.91
C VAL A 428 -24.64 -0.39 24.08
N LEU A 429 -25.48 -1.40 24.27
CA LEU A 429 -25.09 -2.81 24.38
C LEU A 429 -25.20 -3.48 23.02
N PHE A 430 -24.12 -4.13 22.59
CA PHE A 430 -24.05 -4.92 21.37
C PHE A 430 -23.83 -6.40 21.70
N HIS A 431 -24.41 -7.29 20.89
CA HIS A 431 -24.19 -8.73 20.93
C HIS A 431 -23.41 -9.17 19.69
N ASP A 432 -22.23 -9.76 19.89
CA ASP A 432 -21.43 -10.38 18.83
C ASP A 432 -21.96 -11.79 18.55
N LYS A 433 -22.61 -11.97 17.38
CA LYS A 433 -23.30 -13.22 17.02
C LYS A 433 -22.34 -14.42 16.91
N PRO A 434 -21.16 -14.31 16.26
CA PRO A 434 -20.15 -15.37 16.25
C PRO A 434 -19.70 -15.87 17.62
N SER A 435 -19.35 -14.98 18.55
CA SER A 435 -18.79 -15.38 19.85
C SER A 435 -19.83 -15.52 20.97
N GLY A 436 -21.02 -14.93 20.79
CA GLY A 436 -22.03 -14.76 21.84
C GLY A 436 -21.68 -13.70 22.88
N ALA A 437 -20.58 -12.96 22.71
CA ALA A 437 -20.10 -12.01 23.71
C ALA A 437 -20.89 -10.68 23.67
N PRO A 438 -21.22 -10.10 24.83
CA PRO A 438 -21.77 -8.75 24.90
C PRO A 438 -20.66 -7.69 24.94
N HIS A 439 -20.75 -6.67 24.10
CA HIS A 439 -19.85 -5.51 24.07
C HIS A 439 -20.58 -4.23 24.43
N LEU A 440 -19.90 -3.28 25.06
CA LEU A 440 -20.51 -2.01 25.47
C LEU A 440 -19.85 -0.85 24.74
N ALA A 441 -20.64 0.07 24.20
CA ALA A 441 -20.15 1.35 23.70
C ALA A 441 -20.70 2.50 24.53
N LEU A 442 -19.85 3.45 24.90
CA LEU A 442 -20.21 4.67 25.61
C LEU A 442 -20.06 5.84 24.65
N VAL A 443 -21.17 6.51 24.35
CA VAL A 443 -21.23 7.60 23.37
C VAL A 443 -21.52 8.90 24.09
N ARG A 444 -20.82 9.96 23.68
CA ARG A 444 -21.04 11.33 24.12
C ARG A 444 -21.13 12.25 22.91
N GLY A 445 -22.12 13.14 22.89
CA GLY A 445 -22.47 13.92 21.70
C GLY A 445 -23.13 13.07 20.61
N GLU A 446 -23.15 13.59 19.39
CA GLU A 446 -23.74 12.96 18.20
C GLU A 446 -22.65 12.73 17.14
N PRO A 447 -22.04 11.54 17.08
CA PRO A 447 -21.11 11.20 16.00
C PRO A 447 -21.82 11.23 14.65
N SER A 448 -21.10 11.67 13.62
CA SER A 448 -21.55 11.60 12.22
C SER A 448 -20.36 11.37 11.30
N PRO A 449 -20.57 10.85 10.07
CA PRO A 449 -19.46 10.48 9.18
C PRO A 449 -18.50 11.63 8.86
N ASP A 450 -19.02 12.86 8.77
CA ASP A 450 -18.25 14.05 8.37
C ASP A 450 -17.54 14.74 9.55
N VAL A 451 -17.86 14.37 10.79
CA VAL A 451 -17.33 14.99 12.00
C VAL A 451 -16.24 14.13 12.61
N GLU A 452 -15.07 14.73 12.84
CA GLU A 452 -13.98 14.07 13.56
C GLU A 452 -14.43 13.70 14.98
N THR A 453 -14.48 12.40 15.26
CA THR A 453 -14.96 11.83 16.52
C THR A 453 -13.79 11.26 17.32
N LEU A 454 -13.71 11.57 18.62
CA LEU A 454 -12.73 10.94 19.51
C LEU A 454 -13.10 9.48 19.78
N VAL A 455 -12.20 8.55 19.48
CA VAL A 455 -12.48 7.12 19.58
C VAL A 455 -11.49 6.41 20.50
N ARG A 456 -12.00 5.55 21.37
CA ARG A 456 -11.20 4.59 22.13
C ARG A 456 -11.79 3.20 22.03
N VAL A 457 -11.08 2.28 21.39
CA VAL A 457 -11.36 0.84 21.54
C VAL A 457 -10.51 0.30 22.67
N HIS A 458 -11.15 -0.16 23.74
CA HIS A 458 -10.50 -0.65 24.95
C HIS A 458 -10.67 -2.16 25.05
N GLU A 459 -9.53 -2.86 24.99
CA GLU A 459 -9.47 -4.31 24.98
C GLU A 459 -8.11 -4.79 25.51
N PRO A 460 -8.07 -5.90 26.28
CA PRO A 460 -9.23 -6.51 26.94
C PRO A 460 -9.80 -5.57 28.02
N LEU A 461 -11.11 -5.64 28.28
CA LEU A 461 -11.70 -4.96 29.43
C LEU A 461 -11.50 -5.83 30.69
N SER A 462 -10.93 -5.26 31.75
CA SER A 462 -10.82 -5.91 33.05
C SER A 462 -11.47 -5.10 34.18
N ILE A 463 -11.70 -5.74 35.32
CA ILE A 463 -12.14 -5.04 36.54
C ILE A 463 -11.10 -4.04 37.04
N LEU A 464 -9.81 -4.25 36.72
CA LEU A 464 -8.74 -3.34 37.12
C LEU A 464 -8.84 -2.01 36.40
N ASP A 465 -9.33 -1.98 35.15
CA ASP A 465 -9.56 -0.73 34.41
C ASP A 465 -10.64 0.16 35.02
N LEU A 466 -11.54 -0.42 35.81
CA LEU A 466 -12.57 0.32 36.54
C LEU A 466 -12.06 0.92 37.86
N ILE A 467 -11.10 0.25 38.52
CA ILE A 467 -10.64 0.59 39.87
C ILE A 467 -9.36 1.45 39.81
N GLU A 468 -8.40 1.08 38.96
CA GLU A 468 -7.12 1.75 38.82
C GLU A 468 -7.19 2.86 37.77
N THR A 469 -6.84 4.08 38.17
CA THR A 469 -6.97 5.29 37.33
C THR A 469 -5.61 5.95 37.06
N ALA A 470 -4.58 5.63 37.84
CA ALA A 470 -3.25 6.21 37.75
C ALA A 470 -2.31 5.37 36.87
N VAL A 471 -2.48 4.05 36.84
CA VAL A 471 -1.61 3.12 36.10
C VAL A 471 -2.42 2.26 35.14
N SER A 472 -1.83 1.88 34.00
CA SER A 472 -2.47 0.95 33.08
C SER A 472 -1.46 0.21 32.22
N THR A 473 -1.80 -1.03 31.89
CA THR A 473 -1.18 -1.85 30.84
C THR A 473 -1.63 -1.44 29.44
N HIS A 474 -2.64 -0.58 29.32
CA HIS A 474 -3.08 -0.01 28.05
C HIS A 474 -2.38 1.32 27.74
N SER A 475 -2.54 1.81 26.51
CA SER A 475 -2.02 3.13 26.07
C SER A 475 -2.75 4.32 26.73
N TRP A 476 -3.95 4.10 27.22
CA TRP A 476 -4.78 5.05 27.98
C TRP A 476 -5.48 4.28 29.09
N THR A 477 -5.66 4.91 30.25
CA THR A 477 -6.60 4.40 31.26
C THR A 477 -8.04 4.63 30.78
N LEU A 478 -8.97 3.77 31.19
CA LEU A 478 -10.38 3.95 30.85
C LEU A 478 -10.91 5.28 31.42
N ASP A 479 -10.52 5.62 32.66
CA ASP A 479 -10.85 6.89 33.31
C ASP A 479 -10.38 8.13 32.52
N ALA A 480 -9.13 8.13 32.02
CA ALA A 480 -8.62 9.25 31.23
C ALA A 480 -9.35 9.40 29.89
N ALA A 481 -9.68 8.28 29.23
CA ALA A 481 -10.44 8.31 27.98
C ALA A 481 -11.87 8.85 28.19
N LEU A 482 -12.54 8.42 29.27
CA LEU A 482 -13.86 8.94 29.66
C LEU A 482 -13.81 10.44 29.92
N ARG A 483 -12.83 10.90 30.70
CA ARG A 483 -12.63 12.32 31.01
C ARG A 483 -12.42 13.15 29.73
N GLU A 484 -11.58 12.66 28.83
CA GLU A 484 -11.22 13.39 27.62
C GLU A 484 -12.39 13.50 26.65
N ILE A 485 -13.14 12.42 26.43
CA ILE A 485 -14.33 12.43 25.59
C ILE A 485 -15.44 13.29 26.20
N ALA A 486 -15.62 13.26 27.53
CA ALA A 486 -16.59 14.14 28.19
C ALA A 486 -16.27 15.64 28.01
N ARG A 487 -15.02 16.00 27.69
CA ARG A 487 -14.57 17.38 27.50
C ARG A 487 -14.69 17.87 26.05
N ARG A 488 -14.57 16.98 25.05
CA ARG A 488 -14.33 17.33 23.63
C ARG A 488 -15.31 16.64 22.66
N GLU A 489 -16.57 16.47 23.07
CA GLU A 489 -17.62 15.83 22.28
C GLU A 489 -17.60 16.22 20.77
N PRO A 490 -17.90 15.30 19.83
CA PRO A 490 -18.39 13.94 20.04
C PRO A 490 -17.29 12.90 20.27
N GLY A 491 -17.62 11.83 20.99
CA GLY A 491 -16.69 10.71 21.18
C GLY A 491 -17.35 9.39 21.58
N VAL A 492 -16.64 8.30 21.30
CA VAL A 492 -17.08 6.91 21.50
C VAL A 492 -15.99 6.10 22.18
N ILE A 493 -16.36 5.39 23.25
CA ILE A 493 -15.52 4.36 23.87
C ILE A 493 -16.17 3.00 23.64
N VAL A 494 -15.50 2.12 22.91
CA VAL A 494 -15.91 0.73 22.71
C VAL A 494 -15.16 -0.14 23.71
N LEU A 495 -15.89 -0.88 24.54
CA LEU A 495 -15.38 -1.82 25.53
C LEU A 495 -15.62 -3.24 25.02
N LEU A 496 -14.55 -3.88 24.53
CA LEU A 496 -14.63 -5.23 23.99
C LEU A 496 -14.46 -6.25 25.13
N ASN A 497 -15.56 -6.91 25.46
CA ASN A 497 -15.58 -8.08 26.32
C ASN A 497 -15.02 -9.32 25.60
N VAL A 498 -13.71 -9.46 25.63
CA VAL A 498 -13.00 -10.64 25.12
C VAL A 498 -12.69 -11.55 26.29
N HIS A 499 -12.88 -12.86 26.12
CA HIS A 499 -12.63 -13.83 27.19
C HIS A 499 -11.16 -13.78 27.63
N GLU A 500 -10.92 -13.37 28.87
CA GLU A 500 -9.61 -13.50 29.51
C GLU A 500 -9.50 -14.80 30.30
N SER A 501 -8.33 -15.45 30.27
CA SER A 501 -8.01 -16.50 31.23
C SER A 501 -7.76 -15.88 32.61
N GLY A 502 -8.10 -16.59 33.69
CA GLY A 502 -7.83 -16.10 35.06
C GLY A 502 -6.34 -15.78 35.32
N GLU A 503 -5.43 -16.49 34.64
CA GLU A 503 -3.98 -16.23 34.68
C GLU A 503 -3.62 -14.83 34.14
N ARG A 504 -4.33 -14.34 33.12
CA ARG A 504 -4.06 -13.03 32.52
C ARG A 504 -4.33 -11.89 33.49
N LEU A 505 -5.37 -12.00 34.31
CA LEU A 505 -5.68 -10.99 35.33
C LEU A 505 -4.56 -10.91 36.38
N LEU A 506 -3.98 -12.06 36.77
CA LEU A 506 -2.82 -12.11 37.66
C LEU A 506 -1.63 -11.39 37.02
N ASP A 507 -1.35 -11.65 35.75
CA ASP A 507 -0.23 -11.02 35.03
C ASP A 507 -0.41 -9.50 34.88
N VAL A 508 -1.63 -9.03 34.59
CA VAL A 508 -1.93 -7.59 34.48
C VAL A 508 -1.76 -6.89 35.82
N PHE A 509 -2.25 -7.50 36.90
CA PHE A 509 -2.08 -6.96 38.25
C PHE A 509 -0.59 -6.83 38.63
N ASP A 510 0.18 -7.89 38.38
CA ASP A 510 1.64 -7.91 38.55
C ASP A 510 2.37 -6.82 37.74
N ALA A 511 1.84 -6.49 36.55
CA ALA A 511 2.45 -5.53 35.65
C ALA A 511 2.32 -4.08 36.14
N PHE A 512 1.32 -3.76 36.98
CA PHE A 512 1.15 -2.40 37.50
C PHE A 512 2.33 -1.95 38.39
N GLU A 513 3.00 -2.88 39.08
CA GLU A 513 4.18 -2.60 39.89
C GLU A 513 5.50 -2.62 39.10
N ARG A 514 5.51 -3.20 37.89
CA ARG A 514 6.73 -3.46 37.10
C ARG A 514 6.66 -2.78 35.74
N ARG A 515 7.36 -1.66 35.59
CA ARG A 515 7.39 -0.87 34.33
C ARG A 515 7.77 -1.70 33.10
N ASP A 516 8.70 -2.65 33.24
CA ASP A 516 9.13 -3.50 32.12
C ASP A 516 8.02 -4.45 31.66
N LYS A 517 7.31 -5.10 32.60
CA LYS A 517 6.13 -5.93 32.29
C LYS A 517 5.02 -5.08 31.69
N ALA A 518 4.72 -3.91 32.25
CA ALA A 518 3.70 -3.02 31.68
C ALA A 518 4.04 -2.58 30.24
N ALA A 519 5.32 -2.33 29.94
CA ALA A 519 5.78 -2.01 28.60
C ALA A 519 5.62 -3.18 27.62
N GLU A 520 5.82 -4.42 28.08
CA GLU A 520 5.59 -5.64 27.29
C GLU A 520 4.11 -5.79 26.91
N PHE A 521 3.20 -5.57 27.87
CA PHE A 521 1.76 -5.59 27.61
C PHE A 521 1.33 -4.53 26.59
N LYS A 522 1.92 -3.33 26.64
CA LYS A 522 1.66 -2.23 25.68
C LYS A 522 2.17 -2.52 24.27
N ARG A 523 3.12 -3.44 24.12
CA ARG A 523 3.73 -3.85 22.84
C ARG A 523 3.06 -5.06 22.21
N ARG A 524 2.04 -5.64 22.85
CA ARG A 524 1.37 -6.83 22.31
C ARG A 524 0.77 -6.56 20.93
N PRO A 525 0.90 -7.52 19.99
CA PRO A 525 0.23 -7.46 18.71
C PRO A 525 -1.29 -7.33 18.88
N VAL A 526 -1.91 -6.55 18.00
CA VAL A 526 -3.36 -6.39 17.96
C VAL A 526 -4.00 -7.72 17.53
N ASP A 527 -5.05 -8.14 18.22
CA ASP A 527 -5.88 -9.24 17.73
C ASP A 527 -6.78 -8.71 16.60
N PHE A 528 -6.55 -9.17 15.38
CA PHE A 528 -7.34 -8.76 14.23
C PHE A 528 -8.82 -9.19 14.36
N LYS A 529 -9.13 -10.20 15.20
CA LYS A 529 -10.50 -10.68 15.43
C LYS A 529 -11.40 -9.63 16.09
N THR A 530 -10.85 -8.91 17.04
CA THR A 530 -11.58 -7.94 17.86
C THR A 530 -11.67 -6.58 17.18
N TYR A 531 -10.78 -6.36 16.20
CA TYR A 531 -10.77 -5.22 15.30
C TYR A 531 -12.02 -5.12 14.42
N GLY A 532 -12.47 -6.23 13.82
CA GLY A 532 -13.68 -6.25 12.99
C GLY A 532 -14.95 -5.90 13.76
N VAL A 533 -15.08 -6.44 14.99
CA VAL A 533 -16.20 -6.14 15.88
C VAL A 533 -16.18 -4.66 16.30
N GLY A 534 -15.02 -4.15 16.74
CA GLY A 534 -14.87 -2.74 17.12
C GLY A 534 -15.20 -1.78 15.97
N ALA A 535 -14.74 -2.08 14.75
CA ALA A 535 -15.03 -1.29 13.56
C ALA A 535 -16.53 -1.26 13.22
N GLN A 536 -17.22 -2.41 13.28
CA GLN A 536 -18.67 -2.46 13.04
C GLN A 536 -19.46 -1.69 14.10
N ILE A 537 -19.05 -1.75 15.37
CA ILE A 537 -19.68 -0.96 16.44
C ILE A 537 -19.54 0.54 16.15
N LEU A 538 -18.35 0.99 15.75
CA LEU A 538 -18.11 2.39 15.42
C LEU A 538 -18.94 2.85 14.20
N HIS A 539 -19.01 2.01 13.16
CA HIS A 539 -19.81 2.26 11.97
C HIS A 539 -21.31 2.38 12.30
N GLU A 540 -21.86 1.44 13.08
CA GLU A 540 -23.26 1.45 13.55
C GLU A 540 -23.57 2.68 14.42
N LEU A 541 -22.56 3.21 15.12
CA LEU A 541 -22.64 4.46 15.88
C LEU A 541 -22.38 5.71 15.03
N HIS A 542 -22.34 5.57 13.70
CA HIS A 542 -22.21 6.64 12.71
C HIS A 542 -20.87 7.40 12.78
N VAL A 543 -19.82 6.75 13.29
CA VAL A 543 -18.46 7.27 13.19
C VAL A 543 -17.98 7.09 11.74
N GLY A 544 -17.43 8.15 11.14
CA GLY A 544 -16.70 8.08 9.88
C GLY A 544 -15.24 8.46 10.09
N LYS A 545 -15.00 9.74 10.36
CA LYS A 545 -13.66 10.26 10.70
C LYS A 545 -13.37 10.12 12.19
N MET A 546 -12.24 9.53 12.55
CA MET A 546 -11.88 9.31 13.94
C MET A 546 -10.45 9.73 14.28
N ARG A 547 -10.30 10.33 15.47
CA ARG A 547 -9.03 10.49 16.17
C ARG A 547 -8.96 9.48 17.30
N VAL A 548 -8.00 8.57 17.22
CA VAL A 548 -7.94 7.42 18.12
C VAL A 548 -7.10 7.77 19.36
N LEU A 549 -7.70 7.66 20.55
CA LEU A 549 -7.03 7.82 21.84
C LEU A 549 -6.11 6.63 22.11
N SER A 550 -4.90 6.70 21.54
CA SER A 550 -3.88 5.69 21.64
C SER A 550 -2.51 6.20 21.21
N ASN A 551 -1.46 5.42 21.49
CA ASN A 551 -0.17 5.65 20.84
C ASN A 551 -0.32 5.38 19.33
N PRO A 552 0.43 6.11 18.47
CA PRO A 552 0.51 5.84 17.05
C PRO A 552 0.79 4.37 16.79
N ARG A 553 -0.07 3.74 16.00
CA ARG A 553 0.07 2.34 15.62
C ARG A 553 -0.48 2.13 14.22
N ARG A 554 -0.02 1.05 13.60
CA ARG A 554 -0.53 0.62 12.29
C ARG A 554 -1.89 -0.05 12.51
N MET A 555 -2.89 0.34 11.73
CA MET A 555 -4.25 -0.19 11.80
C MET A 555 -4.65 -0.64 10.40
N GLY A 556 -5.09 -1.89 10.26
CA GLY A 556 -5.59 -2.44 9.00
C GLY A 556 -7.12 -2.50 8.96
N SER A 557 -7.68 -2.58 7.76
CA SER A 557 -9.07 -2.93 7.42
C SER A 557 -10.14 -1.92 7.83
N MET A 558 -9.76 -0.67 8.13
CA MET A 558 -10.72 0.39 8.51
C MET A 558 -11.50 0.96 7.32
N SER A 559 -10.86 1.05 6.16
CA SER A 559 -11.48 1.55 4.93
C SER A 559 -12.66 0.69 4.48
N GLY A 560 -12.60 -0.64 4.68
CA GLY A 560 -13.69 -1.57 4.39
C GLY A 560 -14.96 -1.34 5.21
N TYR A 561 -14.86 -0.65 6.35
CA TYR A 561 -15.99 -0.26 7.20
C TYR A 561 -16.38 1.22 7.05
N GLY A 562 -15.78 1.95 6.09
CA GLY A 562 -16.02 3.38 5.93
C GLY A 562 -15.47 4.24 7.09
N LEU A 563 -14.46 3.74 7.81
CA LEU A 563 -13.80 4.45 8.89
C LEU A 563 -12.48 5.05 8.41
N GLU A 564 -12.27 6.33 8.68
CA GLU A 564 -11.06 7.08 8.34
C GLU A 564 -10.33 7.50 9.63
N VAL A 565 -9.08 7.10 9.76
CA VAL A 565 -8.24 7.45 10.90
C VAL A 565 -7.50 8.73 10.58
N ILE A 566 -7.88 9.83 11.23
CA ILE A 566 -7.27 11.14 11.00
C ILE A 566 -5.94 11.25 11.75
N ASP A 567 -5.89 10.77 12.99
CA ASP A 567 -4.69 10.84 13.83
C ASP A 567 -4.79 9.93 15.07
N PHE A 568 -3.66 9.75 15.74
CA PHE A 568 -3.54 9.10 17.04
C PHE A 568 -3.16 10.12 18.12
N GLU A 569 -3.89 10.11 19.23
CA GLU A 569 -3.60 10.95 20.38
C GLU A 569 -3.07 10.11 21.55
N PRO A 570 -1.75 10.15 21.84
CA PRO A 570 -1.19 9.53 23.04
C PRO A 570 -1.79 10.14 24.31
N MET A 571 -1.83 9.35 25.39
CA MET A 571 -2.27 9.88 26.68
C MET A 571 -1.31 10.97 27.12
N PRO A 572 -1.78 12.18 27.45
CA PRO A 572 -0.92 13.24 27.98
C PRO A 572 -0.16 12.71 29.19
N ALA A 573 1.16 12.96 29.22
CA ALA A 573 1.95 12.61 30.39
C ALA A 573 1.33 13.29 31.61
N ALA A 574 0.91 12.51 32.60
CA ALA A 574 0.39 13.06 33.84
C ALA A 574 1.44 14.01 34.42
N ALA A 575 1.12 15.30 34.49
CA ALA A 575 1.89 16.24 35.28
C ALA A 575 1.62 15.90 36.76
N HIS A 576 2.33 14.92 37.32
CA HIS A 576 2.81 14.90 38.71
C HIS A 576 3.56 13.58 39.08
N ALA A 577 4.81 13.79 39.49
CA ALA A 577 5.50 13.19 40.64
C ALA A 577 5.56 11.66 40.81
N PHE A 578 6.57 11.02 40.20
CA PHE A 578 7.38 10.09 41.00
C PHE A 578 8.34 10.94 41.84
N ALA A 579 7.90 11.35 43.04
CA ALA A 579 8.82 11.77 44.07
C ALA A 579 9.71 10.56 44.39
N GLY A 580 11.01 10.71 44.14
CA GLY A 580 12.00 9.73 44.55
C GLY A 580 12.00 9.55 46.06
N GLY A 581 12.31 8.34 46.52
CA GLY A 581 12.64 8.08 47.91
C GLY A 581 12.25 6.67 48.36
N GLY A 582 13.24 5.80 48.48
CA GLY A 582 13.02 4.48 49.07
C GLY A 582 14.19 3.52 48.89
N SER A 583 15.32 3.83 49.53
CA SER A 583 16.50 2.99 49.65
C SER A 583 16.14 1.50 49.86
N ARG A 584 16.63 0.60 49.01
CA ARG A 584 16.82 -0.81 49.39
C ARG A 584 18.31 -1.03 49.61
N SER A 585 18.65 -1.12 50.90
CA SER A 585 19.93 -1.55 51.41
C SER A 585 20.32 -2.89 50.81
N ARG A 586 21.59 -3.00 50.40
CA ARG A 586 22.27 -4.28 50.22
C ARG A 586 22.11 -5.14 51.48
N LYS A 587 21.60 -6.36 51.32
CA LYS A 587 22.13 -7.58 51.93
C LYS A 587 21.68 -8.77 51.11
#